data_AF-A0A955HLE2-F1
#
_entry.id   AF-A0A955HLE2-F1
#
_cell.length_a   1.000
_cell.length_b   1.000
_cell.length_c   1.000
_cell.angle_alpha   90.00
_cell.angle_beta   90.00
_cell.angle_gamma   90.00
#
_symmetry.space_group_name_H-M   'P 1'
#
loop_
_entity.id
_entity.type
_entity.pdbx_description
1 polymer ?
#
loop_
_entity_poly.entity_id
_entity_poly.type
_entity_poly.pdbx_seq_one_letter_code
_entity_poly.pdbx_strand_id
1 'polypeptide(L)'
;MPTISGITYNYVGAPVSRFVTVQKRSTLAYVATVLSDAGTGAYSVTTADTSEHIVTMYDEAPAAYYDPDAAYTSLLLTFQGTNGSTTFTDTSPNTFTVTRSVGTGTISTAITPHSGIASCRFPGDTRLALPSSSLLNLTGQFIIETWAYFLNTSDCHLMYGSGNMQIRRDSATQLSCYNGTSYSVTTSSMPTNTWIHLLWSRDASNLIRIFLNGVQQGSTSSAKTGDFNFSSGQIGEGNGGWVNGYLSDFRIKKGQSITANFTPPASFYSAGLADGGSGENALIYDRVIPG
;
A
#
# COMPACT_ATOMS: atom_id res chain seq x y z
N MET A 1 -21.81 -15.42 -3.91
CA MET A 1 -20.69 -15.20 -2.97
C MET A 1 -21.30 -15.07 -1.57
N PRO A 2 -20.66 -15.65 -0.54
CA PRO A 2 -21.16 -15.58 0.83
C PRO A 2 -21.36 -14.13 1.30
N THR A 3 -22.30 -13.89 2.22
CA THR A 3 -22.65 -12.55 2.66
C THR A 3 -22.68 -12.44 4.18
N ILE A 4 -22.14 -11.35 4.72
CA ILE A 4 -22.29 -10.94 6.11
C ILE A 4 -23.30 -9.80 6.14
N SER A 5 -24.38 -9.97 6.89
CA SER A 5 -25.43 -8.96 7.03
C SER A 5 -25.91 -8.85 8.46
N GLY A 6 -26.41 -7.69 8.84
CA GLY A 6 -26.97 -7.47 10.17
C GLY A 6 -27.68 -6.13 10.29
N ILE A 7 -28.01 -5.77 11.52
CA ILE A 7 -28.64 -4.49 11.88
C ILE A 7 -27.78 -3.78 12.91
N THR A 8 -27.55 -2.49 12.71
CA THR A 8 -26.84 -1.61 13.64
C THR A 8 -27.84 -0.91 14.56
N TYR A 9 -27.57 -0.94 15.86
CA TYR A 9 -28.41 -0.36 16.90
C TYR A 9 -27.63 0.65 17.74
N ASN A 10 -28.31 1.66 18.26
CA ASN A 10 -27.74 2.57 19.26
C ASN A 10 -27.85 1.97 20.68
N TYR A 11 -27.37 2.70 21.68
CA TYR A 11 -27.38 2.28 23.08
C TYR A 11 -28.79 2.01 23.68
N VAL A 12 -29.85 2.51 23.05
CA VAL A 12 -31.25 2.24 23.46
C VAL A 12 -31.92 1.14 22.62
N GLY A 13 -31.18 0.47 21.74
CA GLY A 13 -31.69 -0.62 20.91
C GLY A 13 -32.53 -0.17 19.70
N ALA A 14 -32.46 1.11 19.31
CA ALA A 14 -33.11 1.61 18.10
C ALA A 14 -32.16 1.47 16.89
N PRO A 15 -32.65 1.08 15.70
CA PRO A 15 -31.82 1.03 14.50
C PRO A 15 -31.28 2.41 14.14
N VAL A 16 -30.01 2.47 13.74
CA VAL A 16 -29.34 3.73 13.38
C VAL A 16 -28.32 3.51 12.27
N SER A 17 -28.03 4.55 11.47
CA SER A 17 -26.94 4.50 10.50
C SER A 17 -25.58 4.53 11.21
N ARG A 18 -24.72 3.58 10.87
CA ARG A 18 -23.37 3.41 11.41
C ARG A 18 -22.44 2.83 10.36
N PHE A 19 -21.15 3.13 10.48
CA PHE A 19 -20.16 2.47 9.65
C PHE A 19 -19.88 1.07 10.18
N VAL A 20 -19.96 0.07 9.31
CA VAL A 20 -19.69 -1.33 9.64
C VAL A 20 -18.49 -1.78 8.83
N THR A 21 -17.46 -2.26 9.53
CA THR A 21 -16.24 -2.79 8.93
C THR A 21 -16.19 -4.30 9.07
N VAL A 22 -15.63 -4.97 8.08
CA VAL A 22 -15.44 -6.41 8.05
C VAL A 22 -13.96 -6.70 7.78
N GLN A 23 -13.35 -7.50 8.65
CA GLN A 23 -11.95 -7.92 8.54
C GLN A 23 -11.85 -9.45 8.65
N LYS A 24 -10.91 -10.06 7.94
CA LYS A 24 -10.65 -11.50 8.05
C LYS A 24 -10.00 -11.80 9.39
N ARG A 25 -10.60 -12.68 10.19
CA ARG A 25 -10.16 -12.95 11.59
C ARG A 25 -8.72 -13.46 11.68
N SER A 26 -8.31 -14.29 10.72
CA SER A 26 -6.99 -14.93 10.74
C SER A 26 -5.82 -13.98 10.46
N THR A 27 -6.06 -12.92 9.71
CA THR A 27 -5.00 -12.02 9.19
C THR A 27 -5.23 -10.56 9.52
N LEU A 28 -6.39 -10.22 10.08
CA LEU A 28 -6.90 -8.84 10.20
C LEU A 28 -6.95 -8.09 8.86
N ALA A 29 -6.92 -8.82 7.74
CA ALA A 29 -6.99 -8.21 6.43
C ALA A 29 -8.36 -7.55 6.24
N TYR A 30 -8.35 -6.31 5.77
CA TYR A 30 -9.55 -5.56 5.44
C TYR A 30 -10.35 -6.26 4.33
N VAL A 31 -11.67 -6.35 4.50
CA VAL A 31 -12.60 -6.87 3.49
C VAL A 31 -13.43 -5.73 2.91
N ALA A 32 -14.18 -5.02 3.75
CA ALA A 32 -15.02 -3.89 3.32
C ALA A 32 -15.44 -3.00 4.50
N THR A 33 -15.87 -1.79 4.19
CA THR A 33 -16.63 -0.87 5.04
C THR A 33 -17.92 -0.51 4.33
N VAL A 34 -19.04 -0.55 5.04
CA VAL A 34 -20.35 -0.12 4.53
C VAL A 34 -21.00 0.82 5.53
N LEU A 35 -21.80 1.78 5.03
CA LEU A 35 -22.70 2.57 5.87
C LEU A 35 -24.04 1.83 5.94
N SER A 36 -24.51 1.53 7.14
CA SER A 36 -25.82 0.91 7.33
C SER A 36 -26.96 1.89 7.08
N ASP A 37 -28.12 1.36 6.70
CA ASP A 37 -29.30 2.16 6.39
C ASP A 37 -29.79 2.97 7.60
N ALA A 38 -30.18 4.23 7.37
CA ALA A 38 -30.52 5.15 8.45
C ALA A 38 -31.87 4.88 9.13
N GLY A 39 -32.81 4.23 8.44
CA GLY A 39 -34.12 3.91 9.01
C GLY A 39 -34.17 2.51 9.63
N THR A 40 -33.47 1.56 9.03
CA THR A 40 -33.55 0.13 9.38
C THR A 40 -32.29 -0.39 10.06
N GLY A 41 -31.18 0.36 10.03
CA GLY A 41 -29.86 -0.10 10.52
C GLY A 41 -29.26 -1.23 9.69
N ALA A 42 -29.88 -1.63 8.57
CA ALA A 42 -29.45 -2.80 7.83
C ALA A 42 -28.11 -2.56 7.11
N TYR A 43 -27.23 -3.56 7.15
CA TYR A 43 -26.00 -3.60 6.36
C TYR A 43 -25.81 -4.97 5.70
N SER A 44 -25.04 -5.00 4.61
CA SER A 44 -24.69 -6.22 3.89
C SER A 44 -23.33 -6.08 3.21
N VAL A 45 -22.47 -7.10 3.37
CA VAL A 45 -21.11 -7.17 2.83
C VAL A 45 -20.90 -8.54 2.19
N THR A 46 -20.55 -8.56 0.91
CA THR A 46 -20.17 -9.78 0.21
C THR A 46 -18.71 -10.15 0.51
N THR A 47 -18.45 -11.41 0.86
CA THR A 47 -17.11 -11.92 1.14
C THR A 47 -16.65 -12.90 0.05
N ALA A 48 -15.33 -13.05 -0.10
CA ALA A 48 -14.74 -13.94 -1.10
C ALA A 48 -14.90 -15.43 -0.73
N ASP A 49 -14.97 -15.75 0.56
CA ASP A 49 -15.04 -17.10 1.11
C ASP A 49 -15.89 -17.12 2.41
N THR A 50 -16.06 -18.30 3.00
CA THR A 50 -16.79 -18.52 4.26
C THR A 50 -15.87 -18.55 5.48
N SER A 51 -14.67 -17.97 5.41
CA SER A 51 -13.76 -17.90 6.56
C SER A 51 -14.32 -16.99 7.66
N GLU A 52 -13.75 -17.07 8.85
CA GLU A 52 -14.19 -16.26 9.98
C GLU A 52 -13.77 -14.79 9.83
N HIS A 53 -14.64 -13.89 10.26
CA HIS A 53 -14.46 -12.45 10.20
C HIS A 53 -14.65 -11.79 11.57
N ILE A 54 -14.07 -10.61 11.73
CA ILE A 54 -14.36 -9.65 12.79
C ILE A 54 -15.23 -8.57 12.15
N VAL A 55 -16.36 -8.25 12.78
CA VAL A 55 -17.26 -7.19 12.34
C VAL A 55 -17.32 -6.13 13.43
N THR A 56 -17.04 -4.88 13.07
CA THR A 56 -17.02 -3.77 14.03
C THR A 56 -17.85 -2.60 13.52
N MET A 57 -18.65 -2.03 14.42
CA MET A 57 -19.49 -0.85 14.19
C MET A 57 -18.80 0.41 14.73
N TYR A 58 -18.87 1.53 13.99
CA TYR A 58 -18.37 2.85 14.38
C TYR A 58 -19.48 3.91 14.32
N ASP A 59 -19.48 4.79 15.33
CA ASP A 59 -20.40 5.92 15.43
C ASP A 59 -20.05 7.05 14.47
N GLU A 60 -18.75 7.28 14.22
CA GLU A 60 -18.26 8.22 13.21
C GLU A 60 -17.61 7.49 12.03
N ALA A 61 -17.38 8.20 10.93
CA ALA A 61 -16.63 7.65 9.82
C ALA A 61 -15.29 7.14 10.35
N PRO A 62 -14.93 5.86 10.12
CA PRO A 62 -13.64 5.35 10.55
C PRO A 62 -12.58 6.34 10.05
N ALA A 63 -11.64 6.73 10.93
CA ALA A 63 -10.52 7.59 10.58
C ALA A 63 -10.02 7.18 9.20
N ALA A 64 -9.72 8.14 8.34
CA ALA A 64 -9.47 7.85 6.93
C ALA A 64 -8.36 6.80 6.71
N TYR A 65 -7.58 6.40 7.71
CA TYR A 65 -6.45 5.53 7.50
C TYR A 65 -6.08 4.62 8.71
N TYR A 66 -5.94 3.32 8.44
CA TYR A 66 -5.42 2.23 9.24
C TYR A 66 -4.42 1.48 8.37
N ASP A 67 -3.25 1.17 8.91
CA ASP A 67 -2.34 0.18 8.33
C ASP A 67 -2.23 -0.98 9.31
N PRO A 68 -2.74 -2.19 9.00
CA PRO A 68 -2.63 -3.35 9.89
C PRO A 68 -1.16 -3.72 10.17
N ASP A 69 -0.23 -3.29 9.33
CA ASP A 69 1.21 -3.51 9.48
C ASP A 69 1.93 -2.29 10.09
N ALA A 70 1.21 -1.30 10.65
CA ALA A 70 1.79 -0.02 11.09
C ALA A 70 3.05 -0.15 11.95
N ALA A 71 3.12 -1.15 12.83
CA ALA A 71 4.29 -1.41 13.70
C ALA A 71 5.57 -1.75 12.91
N TYR A 72 5.44 -2.25 11.68
CA TYR A 72 6.52 -2.60 10.78
C TYR A 72 6.71 -1.58 9.66
N THR A 73 5.73 -0.70 9.44
CA THR A 73 5.73 0.28 8.35
C THR A 73 6.62 1.48 8.68
N SER A 74 7.69 1.62 7.92
CA SER A 74 8.63 2.74 8.01
C SER A 74 8.16 3.94 7.19
N LEU A 75 7.54 3.72 6.04
CA LEU A 75 7.00 4.76 5.15
C LEU A 75 5.73 4.22 4.49
N LEU A 76 4.68 5.04 4.41
CA LEU A 76 3.50 4.73 3.60
C LEU A 76 2.94 6.01 2.97
N LEU A 77 3.06 6.09 1.65
CA LEU A 77 2.45 7.13 0.82
C LEU A 77 1.23 6.53 0.11
N THR A 78 0.05 6.70 0.71
CA THR A 78 -1.21 6.27 0.08
C THR A 78 -1.59 7.12 -1.13
N PHE A 79 -1.04 8.34 -1.20
CA PHE A 79 -1.35 9.33 -2.24
C PHE A 79 -2.84 9.70 -2.32
N GLN A 80 -3.52 9.71 -1.16
CA GLN A 80 -4.89 10.21 -1.06
C GLN A 80 -4.93 11.73 -0.95
N GLY A 81 -5.94 12.34 -1.56
CA GLY A 81 -6.19 13.77 -1.48
C GLY A 81 -6.93 14.33 -2.68
N THR A 82 -7.13 15.64 -2.67
CA THR A 82 -7.78 16.38 -3.75
C THR A 82 -6.96 16.32 -5.04
N ASN A 83 -7.63 16.16 -6.17
CA ASN A 83 -7.02 16.21 -7.50
C ASN A 83 -6.20 17.51 -7.69
N GLY A 84 -4.96 17.38 -8.15
CA GLY A 84 -4.02 18.50 -8.31
C GLY A 84 -3.22 18.86 -7.06
N SER A 85 -3.46 18.22 -5.91
CA SER A 85 -2.68 18.46 -4.70
C SER A 85 -1.19 18.17 -4.90
N THR A 86 -0.34 19.00 -4.30
CA THR A 86 1.12 18.82 -4.23
C THR A 86 1.58 18.38 -2.84
N THR A 87 0.65 17.99 -1.97
CA THR A 87 0.94 17.48 -0.63
C THR A 87 0.96 15.96 -0.69
N PHE A 88 2.08 15.37 -0.29
CA PHE A 88 2.31 13.93 -0.29
C PHE A 88 2.51 13.49 1.16
N THR A 89 1.45 13.01 1.79
CA THR A 89 1.46 12.66 3.21
C THR A 89 2.04 11.27 3.43
N ASP A 90 3.08 11.18 4.28
CA ASP A 90 3.46 9.91 4.90
C ASP A 90 2.47 9.59 6.01
N THR A 91 1.68 8.55 5.79
CA THR A 91 0.69 8.06 6.74
C THR A 91 1.25 6.95 7.63
N SER A 92 2.56 6.63 7.54
CA SER A 92 3.20 5.76 8.54
C SER A 92 3.24 6.43 9.93
N PRO A 93 3.49 5.66 11.00
CA PRO A 93 3.72 6.23 12.34
C PRO A 93 4.89 7.22 12.42
N ASN A 94 5.76 7.29 11.40
CA ASN A 94 6.94 8.15 11.40
C ASN A 94 6.66 9.53 10.81
N THR A 95 5.56 9.70 10.07
CA THR A 95 5.09 11.00 9.56
C THR A 95 6.17 11.83 8.85
N PHE A 96 6.97 11.19 7.99
CA PHE A 96 8.05 11.87 7.29
C PHE A 96 7.56 13.01 6.40
N THR A 97 8.28 14.13 6.42
CA THR A 97 8.05 15.23 5.48
C THR A 97 8.55 14.85 4.09
N VAL A 98 7.62 14.50 3.19
CA VAL A 98 7.94 14.22 1.78
C VAL A 98 7.75 15.48 0.95
N THR A 99 8.81 15.89 0.25
CA THR A 99 8.82 17.13 -0.55
C THR A 99 8.91 16.83 -2.03
N ARG A 100 8.06 17.44 -2.87
CA ARG A 100 8.29 17.44 -4.31
C ARG A 100 9.41 18.41 -4.66
N SER A 101 10.64 17.88 -4.73
CA SER A 101 11.86 18.65 -4.96
C SER A 101 12.04 19.13 -6.41
N VAL A 102 11.47 18.40 -7.37
CA VAL A 102 11.50 18.71 -8.81
C VAL A 102 10.20 18.26 -9.47
N GLY A 103 9.86 18.92 -10.58
CA GLY A 103 8.83 18.48 -11.51
C GLY A 103 7.42 18.90 -11.14
N THR A 104 6.47 18.33 -11.87
CA THR A 104 5.07 18.80 -11.90
C THR A 104 4.05 17.77 -11.39
N GLY A 105 4.49 16.65 -10.82
CA GLY A 105 3.62 15.59 -10.33
C GLY A 105 2.71 16.02 -9.19
N THR A 106 1.52 15.43 -9.14
CA THR A 106 0.42 15.81 -8.23
C THR A 106 -0.42 14.58 -7.88
N ILE A 107 -1.21 14.69 -6.82
CA ILE A 107 -2.33 13.78 -6.58
C ILE A 107 -3.32 13.88 -7.75
N SER A 108 -3.89 12.76 -8.15
CA SER A 108 -4.77 12.59 -9.30
C SER A 108 -5.91 11.63 -8.96
N THR A 109 -7.14 12.03 -9.24
CA THR A 109 -8.32 11.17 -9.13
C THR A 109 -8.76 10.57 -10.47
N ALA A 110 -8.00 10.82 -11.55
CA ALA A 110 -8.38 10.41 -12.91
C ALA A 110 -8.04 8.95 -13.25
N ILE A 111 -6.88 8.46 -12.78
CA ILE A 111 -6.40 7.10 -13.01
C ILE A 111 -6.01 6.53 -11.65
N THR A 112 -6.73 5.52 -11.19
CA THR A 112 -6.68 5.02 -9.81
C THR A 112 -6.69 3.49 -9.85
N PRO A 113 -5.92 2.79 -9.00
CA PRO A 113 -5.89 1.33 -9.01
C PRO A 113 -7.17 0.73 -8.44
N HIS A 114 -7.83 1.51 -7.57
CA HIS A 114 -8.96 1.11 -6.76
C HIS A 114 -10.06 2.16 -6.91
N SER A 115 -11.32 1.74 -6.79
CA SER A 115 -12.47 2.64 -6.87
C SER A 115 -12.50 3.61 -5.69
N GLY A 116 -12.77 4.89 -5.94
CA GLY A 116 -12.98 5.89 -4.87
C GLY A 116 -11.70 6.38 -4.17
N ILE A 117 -10.53 6.11 -4.75
CA ILE A 117 -9.20 6.39 -4.19
C ILE A 117 -8.44 7.28 -5.19
N ALA A 118 -7.45 8.07 -4.75
CA ALA A 118 -6.55 8.84 -5.60
C ALA A 118 -5.18 8.14 -5.78
N SER A 119 -4.39 8.60 -6.75
CA SER A 119 -3.01 8.18 -6.97
C SER A 119 -2.10 9.40 -7.15
N CYS A 120 -0.79 9.21 -7.14
CA CYS A 120 0.16 10.26 -7.51
C CYS A 120 0.56 10.10 -8.97
N ARG A 121 0.34 11.16 -9.77
CA ARG A 121 0.81 11.27 -11.15
C ARG A 121 2.26 11.71 -11.18
N PHE A 122 3.09 10.95 -11.88
CA PHE A 122 4.47 11.28 -12.25
C PHE A 122 4.54 11.47 -13.77
N PRO A 123 4.74 12.69 -14.30
CA PRO A 123 4.70 12.94 -15.74
C PRO A 123 6.03 12.73 -16.46
N GLY A 124 7.03 12.12 -15.82
CA GLY A 124 8.38 11.93 -16.39
C GLY A 124 9.39 13.01 -16.01
N ASP A 125 9.10 13.84 -14.99
CA ASP A 125 9.98 14.93 -14.53
C ASP A 125 10.08 15.06 -13.00
N THR A 126 9.38 14.19 -12.26
CA THR A 126 9.03 14.46 -10.86
C THR A 126 9.87 13.66 -9.89
N ARG A 127 10.33 14.34 -8.85
CA ARG A 127 11.10 13.76 -7.75
C ARG A 127 10.53 14.14 -6.40
N LEU A 128 10.01 13.14 -5.70
CA LEU A 128 9.68 13.27 -4.29
C LEU A 128 10.93 12.93 -3.46
N ALA A 129 11.35 13.84 -2.61
CA ALA A 129 12.50 13.68 -1.72
C ALA A 129 12.04 13.28 -0.32
N LEU A 130 12.70 12.27 0.23
CA LEU A 130 12.52 11.80 1.61
C LEU A 130 13.55 12.46 2.53
N PRO A 131 13.25 12.59 3.84
CA PRO A 131 14.22 13.11 4.80
C PRO A 131 15.36 12.13 5.06
N SER A 132 16.43 12.62 5.70
CA SER A 132 17.47 11.74 6.26
C SER A 132 16.90 10.99 7.47
N SER A 133 16.93 9.66 7.45
CA SER A 133 16.41 8.82 8.54
C SER A 133 16.97 7.41 8.47
N SER A 134 17.43 6.89 9.61
CA SER A 134 17.88 5.50 9.74
C SER A 134 16.74 4.49 9.61
N LEU A 135 15.49 4.93 9.74
CA LEU A 135 14.30 4.10 9.49
C LEU A 135 14.15 3.75 8.00
N LEU A 136 14.80 4.51 7.11
CA LEU A 136 14.88 4.21 5.67
C LEU A 136 16.15 3.42 5.29
N ASN A 137 16.93 2.97 6.28
CA ASN A 137 18.01 2.02 6.09
C ASN A 137 17.47 0.59 6.25
N LEU A 138 17.57 -0.20 5.19
CA LEU A 138 17.03 -1.55 5.05
C LEU A 138 18.17 -2.57 5.13
N THR A 139 18.57 -2.89 6.36
CA THR A 139 19.70 -3.78 6.65
C THR A 139 19.30 -5.23 6.97
N GLY A 140 18.02 -5.45 7.32
CA GLY A 140 17.46 -6.75 7.65
C GLY A 140 16.36 -7.17 6.68
N GLN A 141 15.39 -7.93 7.18
CA GLN A 141 14.17 -8.23 6.43
C GLN A 141 13.43 -6.93 6.09
N PHE A 142 12.94 -6.84 4.86
CA PHE A 142 12.14 -5.71 4.43
C PHE A 142 11.19 -6.09 3.31
N ILE A 143 10.16 -5.26 3.14
CA ILE A 143 9.28 -5.23 1.99
C ILE A 143 9.25 -3.79 1.46
N ILE A 144 9.38 -3.63 0.15
CA ILE A 144 9.05 -2.39 -0.57
C ILE A 144 7.95 -2.76 -1.56
N GLU A 145 6.85 -2.02 -1.58
CA GLU A 145 5.72 -2.33 -2.44
C GLU A 145 4.95 -1.09 -2.89
N THR A 146 4.29 -1.18 -4.04
CA THR A 146 3.45 -0.12 -4.59
C THR A 146 2.54 -0.66 -5.69
N TRP A 147 1.40 -0.01 -5.90
CA TRP A 147 0.66 -0.13 -7.14
C TRP A 147 1.22 0.86 -8.15
N ALA A 148 1.50 0.40 -9.38
CA ALA A 148 2.05 1.24 -10.45
C ALA A 148 1.27 1.10 -11.75
N TYR A 149 1.12 2.21 -12.48
CA TYR A 149 0.54 2.30 -13.82
C TYR A 149 1.52 3.07 -14.71
N PHE A 150 2.26 2.37 -15.56
CA PHE A 150 3.26 3.00 -16.44
C PHE A 150 2.68 3.40 -17.79
N LEU A 151 3.03 4.60 -18.29
CA LEU A 151 2.54 5.14 -19.57
C LEU A 151 3.50 4.94 -20.74
N ASN A 152 4.76 4.58 -20.47
CA ASN A 152 5.77 4.30 -21.49
C ASN A 152 6.67 3.14 -21.06
N THR A 153 7.62 2.75 -21.90
CA THR A 153 8.57 1.65 -21.65
C THR A 153 9.98 2.13 -21.30
N SER A 154 10.18 3.44 -21.08
CA SER A 154 11.50 4.00 -20.75
C SER A 154 12.03 3.46 -19.42
N ASP A 155 13.35 3.38 -19.27
CA ASP A 155 13.98 3.11 -17.97
C ASP A 155 13.51 4.13 -16.93
N CYS A 156 13.19 3.65 -15.73
CA CYS A 156 12.73 4.50 -14.64
C CYS A 156 13.09 3.95 -13.26
N HIS A 157 13.30 4.85 -12.31
CA HIS A 157 13.57 4.52 -10.91
C HIS A 157 12.36 4.88 -10.06
N LEU A 158 11.73 3.85 -9.48
CA LEU A 158 10.66 4.06 -8.51
C LEU A 158 11.25 4.63 -7.21
N MET A 159 12.42 4.13 -6.82
CA MET A 159 13.15 4.63 -5.65
C MET A 159 14.66 4.67 -5.94
N TYR A 160 15.31 5.72 -5.48
CA TYR A 160 16.74 5.94 -5.64
C TYR A 160 17.36 6.39 -4.32
N GLY A 161 18.51 5.85 -3.97
CA GLY A 161 19.19 6.07 -2.70
C GLY A 161 20.68 6.34 -2.85
N SER A 162 21.32 6.56 -1.71
CA SER A 162 22.77 6.74 -1.61
C SER A 162 23.55 5.57 -2.23
N GLY A 163 24.77 5.80 -2.71
CA GLY A 163 25.60 4.74 -3.29
C GLY A 163 25.02 4.09 -4.56
N ASN A 164 24.17 4.82 -5.30
CA ASN A 164 23.47 4.33 -6.49
C ASN A 164 22.54 3.15 -6.16
N MET A 165 21.85 3.16 -5.02
CA MET A 165 20.88 2.13 -4.68
C MET A 165 19.55 2.38 -5.39
N GLN A 166 18.99 1.35 -6.02
CA GLN A 166 17.88 1.50 -6.96
C GLN A 166 16.78 0.48 -6.72
N ILE A 167 15.53 0.93 -6.81
CA ILE A 167 14.34 0.14 -7.13
C ILE A 167 13.84 0.63 -8.48
N ARG A 168 13.87 -0.22 -9.51
CA ARG A 168 13.76 0.24 -10.89
C ARG A 168 12.99 -0.69 -11.80
N ARG A 169 12.59 -0.13 -12.94
CA ARG A 169 12.15 -0.84 -14.13
C ARG A 169 13.05 -0.43 -15.30
N ASP A 170 13.65 -1.40 -15.98
CA ASP A 170 14.52 -1.13 -17.12
C ASP A 170 13.75 -0.87 -18.44
N SER A 171 14.50 -0.59 -19.51
CA SER A 171 13.96 -0.37 -20.86
C SER A 171 13.36 -1.63 -21.52
N ALA A 172 13.65 -2.81 -20.98
CA ALA A 172 12.96 -4.06 -21.33
C ALA A 172 11.68 -4.28 -20.51
N THR A 173 11.27 -3.28 -19.71
CA THR A 173 10.11 -3.27 -18.81
C THR A 173 10.17 -4.30 -17.68
N GLN A 174 11.36 -4.76 -17.33
CA GLN A 174 11.57 -5.71 -16.24
C GLN A 174 11.91 -4.98 -14.94
N LEU A 175 11.35 -5.44 -13.81
CA LEU A 175 11.74 -4.91 -12.51
C LEU A 175 13.06 -5.52 -12.05
N SER A 176 13.84 -4.69 -11.36
CA SER A 176 15.01 -5.13 -10.59
C SER A 176 15.27 -4.16 -9.44
N CYS A 177 16.21 -4.51 -8.58
CA CYS A 177 16.84 -3.58 -7.66
C CYS A 177 18.37 -3.65 -7.80
N TYR A 178 19.06 -2.57 -7.49
CA TYR A 178 20.53 -2.49 -7.55
C TYR A 178 21.03 -1.98 -6.20
N ASN A 179 21.94 -2.69 -5.55
CA ASN A 179 22.45 -2.32 -4.22
C ASN A 179 23.71 -1.45 -4.27
N GLY A 180 24.04 -0.85 -5.42
CA GLY A 180 25.30 -0.15 -5.65
C GLY A 180 26.41 -1.03 -6.25
N THR A 181 26.27 -2.36 -6.18
CA THR A 181 27.28 -3.32 -6.65
C THR A 181 26.73 -4.33 -7.67
N SER A 182 25.51 -4.83 -7.46
CA SER A 182 24.92 -5.88 -8.28
C SER A 182 23.41 -5.67 -8.46
N TYR A 183 22.91 -5.96 -9.66
CA TYR A 183 21.47 -5.96 -9.95
C TYR A 183 20.79 -7.16 -9.33
N SER A 184 19.47 -7.11 -9.20
CA SER A 184 18.64 -8.21 -8.74
C SER A 184 18.21 -9.19 -9.82
N VAL A 185 17.37 -10.17 -9.48
CA VAL A 185 16.73 -11.01 -10.49
C VAL A 185 15.75 -10.13 -11.25
N THR A 186 15.66 -10.28 -12.58
CA THR A 186 14.66 -9.53 -13.35
C THR A 186 13.35 -10.29 -13.44
N THR A 187 12.25 -9.55 -13.60
CA THR A 187 10.93 -10.11 -13.82
C THR A 187 10.71 -10.44 -15.30
N SER A 188 9.58 -11.09 -15.64
CA SER A 188 9.07 -10.97 -17.00
C SER A 188 8.79 -9.50 -17.35
N SER A 189 8.78 -9.17 -18.65
CA SER A 189 8.36 -7.85 -19.12
C SER A 189 6.93 -7.55 -18.64
N MET A 190 6.70 -6.32 -18.20
CA MET A 190 5.39 -5.88 -17.74
C MET A 190 4.67 -5.04 -18.79
N PRO A 191 3.34 -5.17 -18.91
CA PRO A 191 2.56 -4.30 -19.78
C PRO A 191 2.54 -2.84 -19.27
N THR A 192 2.37 -1.91 -20.20
CA THR A 192 2.01 -0.52 -19.90
C THR A 192 0.49 -0.36 -19.87
N ASN A 193 0.03 0.80 -19.40
CA ASN A 193 -1.39 1.18 -19.37
C ASN A 193 -2.30 0.23 -18.56
N THR A 194 -1.75 -0.43 -17.55
CA THR A 194 -2.51 -1.24 -16.60
C THR A 194 -1.90 -1.12 -15.21
N TRP A 195 -2.74 -1.29 -14.18
CA TRP A 195 -2.30 -1.32 -12.81
C TRP A 195 -1.66 -2.66 -12.48
N ILE A 196 -0.47 -2.60 -11.88
CA ILE A 196 0.29 -3.77 -11.46
C ILE A 196 0.76 -3.53 -10.03
N HIS A 197 0.56 -4.51 -9.16
CA HIS A 197 1.18 -4.51 -7.83
C HIS A 197 2.62 -5.01 -7.96
N LEU A 198 3.55 -4.19 -7.49
CA LEU A 198 4.98 -4.46 -7.51
C LEU A 198 5.47 -4.64 -6.08
N LEU A 199 6.26 -5.68 -5.82
CA LEU A 199 6.80 -5.92 -4.49
C LEU A 199 8.22 -6.49 -4.55
N TRP A 200 9.11 -5.94 -3.73
CA TRP A 200 10.43 -6.46 -3.42
C TRP A 200 10.44 -6.92 -1.96
N SER A 201 10.90 -8.14 -1.71
CA SER A 201 10.95 -8.74 -0.37
C SER A 201 12.32 -9.35 -0.10
N ARG A 202 12.97 -8.98 1.00
CA ARG A 202 14.20 -9.63 1.51
C ARG A 202 13.86 -10.45 2.74
N ASP A 203 14.18 -11.74 2.71
CA ASP A 203 14.01 -12.64 3.87
C ASP A 203 15.22 -12.65 4.82
N ALA A 204 15.11 -13.38 5.92
CA ALA A 204 16.17 -13.53 6.92
C ALA A 204 17.44 -14.24 6.40
N SER A 205 17.32 -14.96 5.28
CA SER A 205 18.46 -15.57 4.57
C SER A 205 19.08 -14.63 3.53
N ASN A 206 18.67 -13.35 3.51
CA ASN A 206 19.11 -12.32 2.57
C ASN A 206 18.74 -12.59 1.11
N LEU A 207 17.72 -13.41 0.86
CA LEU A 207 17.22 -13.65 -0.48
C LEU A 207 16.18 -12.60 -0.84
N ILE A 208 16.46 -11.84 -1.90
CA ILE A 208 15.52 -10.88 -2.48
C ILE A 208 14.64 -11.60 -3.50
N ARG A 209 13.33 -11.46 -3.34
CA ARG A 209 12.30 -11.89 -4.29
C ARG A 209 11.56 -10.67 -4.81
N ILE A 210 11.12 -10.76 -6.07
CA ILE A 210 10.25 -9.77 -6.68
C ILE A 210 8.94 -10.44 -7.05
N PHE A 211 7.83 -9.75 -6.82
CA PHE A 211 6.50 -10.22 -7.14
C PHE A 211 5.80 -9.23 -8.05
N LEU A 212 5.07 -9.76 -9.03
CA LEU A 212 4.17 -9.02 -9.90
C LEU A 212 2.76 -9.54 -9.69
N ASN A 213 1.83 -8.66 -9.31
CA ASN A 213 0.45 -9.04 -8.97
C ASN A 213 0.40 -10.24 -8.01
N GLY A 214 1.32 -10.26 -7.04
CA GLY A 214 1.40 -11.31 -6.03
C GLY A 214 2.06 -12.62 -6.48
N VAL A 215 2.50 -12.73 -7.73
CA VAL A 215 3.21 -13.91 -8.26
C VAL A 215 4.72 -13.68 -8.25
N GLN A 216 5.46 -14.58 -7.60
CA GLN A 216 6.92 -14.52 -7.55
C GLN A 216 7.53 -14.62 -8.95
N GLN A 217 8.54 -13.80 -9.19
CA GLN A 217 9.27 -13.74 -10.45
C GLN A 217 10.69 -14.31 -10.29
N GLY A 218 11.16 -14.99 -11.34
CA GLY A 218 12.51 -15.51 -11.45
C GLY A 218 12.88 -16.59 -10.40
N SER A 219 14.11 -17.10 -10.51
CA SER A 219 14.68 -18.06 -9.55
C SER A 219 15.36 -17.34 -8.39
N THR A 220 15.28 -17.88 -7.17
CA THR A 220 15.90 -17.33 -5.96
C THR A 220 17.44 -17.43 -5.92
N SER A 221 18.10 -17.92 -6.99
CA SER A 221 19.53 -18.25 -7.00
C SER A 221 20.39 -17.29 -7.84
N SER A 222 20.99 -16.30 -7.16
CA SER A 222 22.42 -15.95 -7.22
C SER A 222 22.62 -14.70 -6.34
N ALA A 223 23.05 -14.93 -5.09
CA ALA A 223 23.48 -14.01 -4.02
C ALA A 223 23.14 -12.52 -4.19
N LYS A 224 22.16 -12.01 -3.44
CA LYS A 224 21.80 -10.57 -3.45
C LYS A 224 21.78 -10.02 -2.03
N THR A 225 22.96 -10.17 -1.43
CA THR A 225 23.29 -9.69 -0.11
C THR A 225 23.69 -8.23 -0.23
N GLY A 226 22.91 -7.34 0.35
CA GLY A 226 23.31 -5.94 0.46
C GLY A 226 22.20 -5.11 1.06
N ASP A 227 22.61 -4.21 1.93
CA ASP A 227 21.71 -3.29 2.59
C ASP A 227 21.31 -2.20 1.60
N PHE A 228 20.07 -1.76 1.68
CA PHE A 228 19.61 -0.61 0.91
C PHE A 228 19.47 0.58 1.86
N ASN A 229 20.15 1.67 1.54
CA ASN A 229 20.13 2.91 2.28
C ASN A 229 19.41 3.97 1.44
N PHE A 230 18.14 4.16 1.78
CA PHE A 230 17.29 5.21 1.24
C PHE A 230 17.12 6.37 2.22
N SER A 231 18.03 6.54 3.18
CA SER A 231 18.12 7.79 3.93
C SER A 231 18.41 8.93 2.96
N SER A 232 17.59 9.98 3.00
CA SER A 232 17.60 11.06 1.99
C SER A 232 17.36 10.55 0.56
N GLY A 233 16.64 9.43 0.44
CA GLY A 233 16.27 8.84 -0.83
C GLY A 233 15.20 9.64 -1.59
N GLN A 234 14.94 9.19 -2.81
CA GLN A 234 14.09 9.87 -3.77
C GLN A 234 13.11 8.85 -4.37
N ILE A 235 11.89 9.30 -4.68
CA ILE A 235 10.85 8.50 -5.33
C ILE A 235 10.50 9.19 -6.66
N GLY A 236 10.42 8.39 -7.74
CA GLY A 236 10.02 8.85 -9.08
C GLY A 236 11.15 9.29 -10.00
N GLU A 237 12.38 9.41 -9.49
CA GLU A 237 13.58 9.75 -10.25
C GLU A 237 14.81 9.05 -9.65
N GLY A 238 15.75 8.66 -10.51
CA GLY A 238 17.13 8.35 -10.16
C GLY A 238 17.98 8.18 -11.42
N ASN A 239 19.28 8.48 -11.36
CA ASN A 239 20.26 8.14 -12.41
C ASN A 239 19.81 8.40 -13.87
N GLY A 240 19.12 9.52 -14.13
CA GLY A 240 18.61 9.87 -15.47
C GLY A 240 17.43 9.04 -15.97
N GLY A 241 16.73 8.31 -15.10
CA GLY A 241 15.48 7.62 -15.38
C GLY A 241 14.34 8.15 -14.52
N TRP A 242 13.19 8.42 -15.14
CA TRP A 242 12.02 9.03 -14.50
C TRP A 242 10.78 8.17 -14.65
N VAL A 243 9.98 8.09 -13.60
CA VAL A 243 8.66 7.48 -13.69
C VAL A 243 7.76 8.36 -14.55
N ASN A 244 7.17 7.76 -15.58
CA ASN A 244 6.08 8.34 -16.35
C ASN A 244 4.84 7.44 -16.20
N GLY A 245 3.90 7.86 -15.35
CA GLY A 245 2.81 7.03 -14.91
C GLY A 245 2.15 7.50 -13.62
N TYR A 246 1.55 6.55 -12.92
CA TYR A 246 0.90 6.77 -11.64
C TYR A 246 1.41 5.76 -10.62
N LEU A 247 1.66 6.22 -9.41
CA LEU A 247 1.94 5.36 -8.26
C LEU A 247 0.83 5.55 -7.23
N SER A 248 0.45 4.47 -6.58
CA SER A 248 -0.44 4.49 -5.42
C SER A 248 0.18 3.63 -4.34
N ASP A 249 -0.13 3.93 -3.07
CA ASP A 249 0.08 2.95 -2.02
C ASP A 249 1.56 2.51 -1.89
N PHE A 250 2.50 3.47 -1.95
CA PHE A 250 3.93 3.19 -1.88
C PHE A 250 4.34 2.97 -0.42
N ARG A 251 4.77 1.75 -0.08
CA ARG A 251 5.05 1.31 1.28
C ARG A 251 6.46 0.74 1.43
N ILE A 252 7.06 1.00 2.59
CA ILE A 252 8.28 0.33 3.06
C ILE A 252 8.01 -0.26 4.43
N LYS A 253 8.20 -1.58 4.58
CA LYS A 253 8.15 -2.30 5.85
C LYS A 253 9.51 -2.86 6.23
N LYS A 254 9.82 -2.88 7.53
CA LYS A 254 11.03 -3.47 8.10
C LYS A 254 10.67 -4.62 9.04
N GLY A 255 11.54 -5.63 9.10
CA GLY A 255 11.35 -6.81 9.95
C GLY A 255 10.31 -7.80 9.42
N GLN A 256 9.86 -7.64 8.18
CA GLN A 256 8.85 -8.48 7.53
C GLN A 256 9.34 -8.94 6.15
N SER A 257 8.90 -10.10 5.70
CA SER A 257 9.23 -10.65 4.38
C SER A 257 8.13 -11.55 3.85
N ILE A 258 7.89 -11.49 2.54
CA ILE A 258 7.06 -12.45 1.80
C ILE A 258 7.97 -13.39 0.99
N THR A 259 7.68 -14.70 1.06
CA THR A 259 8.51 -15.75 0.45
C THR A 259 7.75 -16.66 -0.52
N ALA A 260 6.44 -16.44 -0.69
CA ALA A 260 5.56 -17.22 -1.56
C ALA A 260 4.52 -16.32 -2.23
N ASN A 261 3.83 -16.85 -3.23
CA ASN A 261 2.76 -16.14 -3.91
C ASN A 261 1.66 -15.70 -2.92
N PHE A 262 1.05 -14.56 -3.18
CA PHE A 262 0.00 -13.97 -2.35
C PHE A 262 -1.03 -13.24 -3.22
N THR A 263 -2.16 -12.86 -2.62
CA THR A 263 -3.11 -11.96 -3.27
C THR A 263 -2.75 -10.52 -2.89
N PRO A 264 -2.46 -9.63 -3.84
CA PRO A 264 -2.20 -8.23 -3.53
C PRO A 264 -3.34 -7.60 -2.74
N PRO A 265 -3.01 -6.70 -1.80
CA PRO A 265 -4.01 -5.97 -1.05
C PRO A 265 -4.79 -5.01 -1.97
N ALA A 266 -6.11 -4.95 -1.77
CA ALA A 266 -7.00 -4.09 -2.55
C ALA A 266 -6.84 -2.59 -2.24
N SER A 267 -6.13 -2.23 -1.17
CA SER A 267 -5.60 -0.89 -0.87
C SER A 267 -4.80 -0.95 0.43
N PHE A 268 -3.82 -0.06 0.63
CA PHE A 268 -3.24 0.20 1.97
C PHE A 268 -3.97 1.32 2.71
N TYR A 269 -4.86 2.02 2.01
CA TYR A 269 -5.95 2.74 2.64
C TYR A 269 -6.95 1.71 3.17
N SER A 270 -6.79 1.27 4.42
CA SER A 270 -7.92 0.73 5.17
C SER A 270 -8.44 1.82 6.07
N ALA A 271 -9.75 1.96 6.25
CA ALA A 271 -10.25 2.98 7.17
C ALA A 271 -9.84 2.60 8.61
N GLY A 272 -9.11 3.49 9.26
CA GLY A 272 -8.88 3.60 10.71
C GLY A 272 -10.12 3.31 11.51
N LEU A 273 -10.11 2.24 12.29
CA LEU A 273 -11.12 1.97 13.30
C LEU A 273 -10.97 3.00 14.44
N ALA A 274 -11.38 4.24 14.23
CA ALA A 274 -11.41 5.28 15.25
C ALA A 274 -12.84 5.73 15.48
N ASP A 275 -13.29 5.67 16.74
CA ASP A 275 -14.55 6.23 17.24
C ASP A 275 -14.55 7.78 17.22
N GLY A 276 -13.81 8.46 16.34
CA GLY A 276 -13.95 9.91 16.21
C GLY A 276 -13.63 10.79 17.44
N GLY A 277 -13.28 10.19 18.58
CA GLY A 277 -13.27 10.89 19.86
C GLY A 277 -14.66 11.14 20.47
N SER A 278 -15.74 10.47 20.02
CA SER A 278 -17.08 10.60 20.62
C SER A 278 -17.15 10.15 22.08
N GLY A 279 -16.17 9.35 22.53
CA GLY A 279 -16.18 8.76 23.87
C GLY A 279 -17.23 7.65 24.00
N GLU A 280 -17.67 7.10 22.87
CA GLU A 280 -18.63 6.01 22.78
C GLU A 280 -17.86 4.67 22.62
N ASN A 281 -18.53 3.55 22.89
CA ASN A 281 -17.89 2.23 22.83
C ASN A 281 -18.14 1.59 21.46
N ALA A 282 -17.09 1.11 20.80
CA ALA A 282 -17.26 0.26 19.61
C ALA A 282 -17.92 -1.08 19.99
N LEU A 283 -18.94 -1.49 19.23
CA LEU A 283 -19.53 -2.83 19.31
C LEU A 283 -18.78 -3.77 18.36
N ILE A 284 -18.14 -4.80 18.94
CA ILE A 284 -17.30 -5.78 18.22
C ILE A 284 -17.95 -7.16 18.29
N TYR A 285 -18.15 -7.77 17.12
CA TYR A 285 -18.56 -9.16 16.99
C TYR A 285 -17.35 -10.00 16.53
N ASP A 286 -16.85 -10.88 17.39
CA ASP A 286 -15.81 -11.87 17.04
C ASP A 286 -16.45 -13.14 16.44
N ARG A 287 -15.73 -13.77 15.51
CA ARG A 287 -16.11 -15.05 14.88
C ARG A 287 -17.42 -14.97 14.08
N VAL A 288 -17.59 -13.93 13.28
CA VAL A 288 -18.71 -13.84 12.35
C VAL A 288 -18.42 -14.73 11.14
N ILE A 289 -19.34 -15.64 10.82
CA ILE A 289 -19.25 -16.54 9.67
C ILE A 289 -20.30 -16.10 8.65
N PRO A 290 -19.92 -15.86 7.38
CA PRO A 290 -20.87 -15.53 6.33
C PRO A 290 -21.96 -16.60 6.17
N GLY A 291 -23.22 -16.17 6.03
CA GLY A 291 -24.38 -17.01 5.77
C GLY A 291 -24.76 -17.10 4.30
#